data_AF-A0A946HEM4-F1
#
_entry.id   AF-A0A946HEM4-F1
#
_cell.length_a   1.000
_cell.length_b   1.000
_cell.length_c   1.000
_cell.angle_alpha   90.00
_cell.angle_beta   90.00
_cell.angle_gamma   90.00
#
_symmetry.space_group_name_H-M   'P 1'
#
loop_
_entity.id
_entity.type
_entity.pdbx_description
1 polymer ?
#
loop_
_entity_poly.entity_id
_entity_poly.type
_entity_poly.pdbx_seq_one_letter_code
_entity_poly.pdbx_strand_id
1 'polypeptide(L)'
;MKIAMSRAITTKLLLLLLLLLLPLSPREPRLEAAHGDALDRAIASSDEKQVKIAVEALAVEGTSSAMEQVISSALLSGNSMVEDAALVGLRNLLPGSGLEWLCTQATKHPRKEVRDLLLGFLSKRKETECFRAVIQGLYDEEDSVALKAIDSLQGKGHPGSIPHMVRALQHQEDRDRDLSLVAERIRQMLKKLTGADLFAASEWDALWKGNKKVLGQGKKLDPAKIILKGSGVKVEPPAFFGQELVSEKIVFVLDTSISMKQRDPLPEGSKPTDKADAGKTGVNKRGKKDKGWEELPASRMRLRRVQKELKRMIRELPRSFKFCLVTFDEDVDRMSDHLVGASPDQKRRALKFVDNFDPEGFTSTDRALEFAFKIPGVRTIVLLSDGMPFRANDPIDGMKLLEHIDHLNRFEHIPIHTVGFASTSGDAGGFLEELSRRSDGTYTEVP
;
A
#
# COMPACT_ATOMS: atom_id res chain seq x y z
N MET A 1 -16.12 42.21 88.57
CA MET A 1 -16.84 41.68 87.38
C MET A 1 -16.19 42.31 86.15
N LYS A 2 -15.40 41.57 85.36
CA LYS A 2 -15.82 40.78 84.17
C LYS A 2 -16.38 41.72 83.08
N ILE A 3 -15.89 41.85 81.83
CA ILE A 3 -15.21 40.88 80.92
C ILE A 3 -14.28 41.62 79.92
N ALA A 4 -13.19 40.95 79.56
CA ALA A 4 -12.25 41.27 78.49
C ALA A 4 -12.64 40.59 77.16
N MET A 5 -12.31 41.20 76.00
CA MET A 5 -11.94 40.59 74.70
C MET A 5 -12.02 41.69 73.62
N SER A 6 -10.95 42.32 73.16
CA SER A 6 -9.73 41.83 72.47
C SER A 6 -9.96 41.39 71.02
N ARG A 7 -9.55 42.29 70.10
CA ARG A 7 -8.69 42.01 68.93
C ARG A 7 -8.92 40.67 68.21
N ALA A 8 -9.92 40.60 67.33
CA ALA A 8 -10.04 39.46 66.40
C ALA A 8 -10.57 39.79 65.00
N ILE A 9 -11.03 41.01 64.73
CA ILE A 9 -11.85 41.27 63.52
C ILE A 9 -11.13 42.13 62.48
N THR A 10 -10.19 43.00 62.86
CA THR A 10 -9.48 43.87 61.90
C THR A 10 -8.28 43.22 61.22
N THR A 11 -7.80 42.07 61.69
CA THR A 11 -6.72 41.29 61.01
C THR A 11 -7.23 40.29 59.97
N LYS A 12 -8.54 39.98 59.94
CA LYS A 12 -9.10 39.03 58.96
C LYS A 12 -9.50 39.67 57.62
N LEU A 13 -9.82 40.97 57.60
CA LEU A 13 -10.20 41.65 56.36
C LEU A 13 -8.99 42.15 55.56
N LEU A 14 -7.85 42.40 56.22
CA LEU A 14 -6.61 42.75 55.53
C LEU A 14 -5.92 41.51 54.91
N LEU A 15 -6.19 40.31 55.44
CA LEU A 15 -5.65 39.06 54.88
C LEU A 15 -6.44 38.57 53.64
N LEU A 16 -7.70 38.98 53.49
CA LEU A 16 -8.51 38.58 52.33
C LEU A 16 -8.29 39.49 51.11
N LEU A 17 -7.82 40.72 51.31
CA LEU A 17 -7.49 41.63 50.21
C LEU A 17 -6.04 41.51 49.72
N LEU A 18 -5.17 40.82 50.46
CA LEU A 18 -3.77 40.56 50.06
C LEU A 18 -3.60 39.25 49.26
N LEU A 19 -4.65 38.44 49.13
CA LEU A 19 -4.64 37.17 48.37
C LEU A 19 -5.06 37.33 46.89
N LEU A 20 -5.37 38.56 46.46
CA LEU A 20 -5.63 38.93 45.06
C LEU A 20 -4.41 39.52 44.34
N LEU A 21 -3.24 39.49 44.99
CA LEU A 21 -1.94 39.91 44.44
C LEU A 21 -0.90 38.78 44.53
N LEU A 22 -1.34 37.52 44.42
CA LEU A 22 -0.43 36.47 43.99
C LEU A 22 -0.09 36.77 42.53
N PRO A 23 1.20 36.87 42.14
CA PRO A 23 1.52 36.87 40.74
C PRO A 23 0.92 35.58 40.17
N LEU A 24 0.16 35.70 39.08
CA LEU A 24 -0.02 34.60 38.16
C LEU A 24 1.38 33.99 38.01
N SER A 25 1.58 32.76 38.51
CA SER A 25 2.77 32.00 38.14
C SER A 25 2.87 32.13 36.63
N PRO A 26 4.00 32.61 36.08
CA PRO A 26 4.13 32.64 34.64
C PRO A 26 3.88 31.20 34.17
N ARG A 27 2.81 30.99 33.38
CA ARG A 27 2.71 29.82 32.49
C ARG A 27 4.08 29.69 31.87
N GLU A 28 4.82 28.60 32.06
CA GLU A 28 6.19 28.46 31.57
C GLU A 28 6.24 28.65 30.04
N PRO A 29 6.55 29.85 29.49
CA PRO A 29 6.52 30.05 28.05
C PRO A 29 7.94 29.90 27.47
N ARG A 30 8.94 29.67 28.33
CA ARG A 30 10.36 29.68 27.97
C ARG A 30 10.89 28.30 27.64
N LEU A 31 10.39 27.25 28.30
CA LEU A 31 10.78 25.87 27.96
C LEU A 31 10.09 25.41 26.68
N GLU A 32 8.76 25.59 26.57
CA GLU A 32 8.00 25.24 25.36
C GLU A 32 8.54 25.95 24.10
N ALA A 33 8.83 27.25 24.20
CA ALA A 33 9.43 27.99 23.07
C ALA A 33 10.85 27.51 22.74
N ALA A 34 11.66 27.13 23.74
CA ALA A 34 13.04 26.69 23.52
C ALA A 34 13.13 25.32 22.84
N HIS A 35 12.26 24.36 23.21
CA HIS A 35 12.18 23.06 22.54
C HIS A 35 11.57 23.18 21.14
N GLY A 36 10.59 24.07 20.96
CA GLY A 36 10.03 24.36 19.66
C GLY A 36 11.04 24.93 18.67
N ASP A 37 11.79 25.93 19.10
CA ASP A 37 12.87 26.51 18.30
C ASP A 37 13.97 25.46 17.99
N ALA A 38 14.17 24.47 18.86
CA ALA A 38 15.14 23.40 18.63
C ALA A 38 14.68 22.42 17.55
N LEU A 39 13.40 22.03 17.56
CA LEU A 39 12.84 21.15 16.53
C LEU A 39 12.87 21.82 15.15
N ASP A 40 12.43 23.07 15.05
CA ASP A 40 12.39 23.78 13.78
C ASP A 40 13.80 23.97 13.19
N ARG A 41 14.81 24.24 14.03
CA ARG A 41 16.22 24.28 13.60
C ARG A 41 16.72 22.93 13.10
N ALA A 42 16.36 21.84 13.76
CA ALA A 42 16.77 20.49 13.37
C ALA A 42 16.15 20.06 12.04
N ILE A 43 14.88 20.44 11.81
CA ILE A 43 14.17 20.20 10.55
C ILE A 43 14.80 21.02 9.43
N ALA A 44 15.13 22.29 9.68
CA ALA A 44 15.78 23.17 8.70
C ALA A 44 17.14 22.63 8.25
N SER A 45 17.88 21.95 9.12
CA SER A 45 19.13 21.28 8.76
C SER A 45 18.95 19.89 8.14
N SER A 46 17.71 19.36 8.12
CA SER A 46 17.40 17.97 7.71
C SER A 46 18.29 16.93 8.41
N ASP A 47 18.69 17.20 9.65
CA ASP A 47 19.55 16.29 10.42
C ASP A 47 18.65 15.35 11.22
N GLU A 48 18.49 14.13 10.72
CA GLU A 48 17.66 13.08 11.34
C GLU A 48 17.98 12.86 12.82
N LYS A 49 19.26 12.95 13.20
CA LYS A 49 19.69 12.74 14.57
C LYS A 49 19.22 13.89 15.46
N GLN A 50 19.32 15.13 14.99
CA GLN A 50 18.85 16.30 15.72
C GLN A 50 17.32 16.33 15.80
N VAL A 51 16.62 15.99 14.72
CA VAL A 51 15.15 15.89 14.71
C VAL A 51 14.70 14.90 15.77
N LYS A 52 15.29 13.70 15.76
CA LYS A 52 15.01 12.67 16.76
C LYS A 52 15.23 13.19 18.18
N ILE A 53 16.37 13.83 18.47
CA ILE A 53 16.69 14.35 19.82
C ILE A 53 15.68 15.42 20.24
N ALA A 54 15.32 16.34 19.35
CA ALA A 54 14.35 17.38 19.64
C ALA A 54 12.96 16.79 19.93
N VAL A 55 12.54 15.79 19.14
CA VAL A 55 11.26 15.10 19.36
C VAL A 55 11.29 14.25 20.64
N GLU A 56 12.42 13.64 21.00
CA GLU A 56 12.58 12.93 22.29
C GLU A 56 12.39 13.88 23.47
N ALA A 57 12.90 15.12 23.39
CA ALA A 57 12.67 16.12 24.44
C ALA A 57 11.18 16.48 24.58
N LEU A 58 10.49 16.73 23.47
CA LEU A 58 9.03 16.98 23.47
C LEU A 58 8.24 15.76 23.96
N ALA A 59 8.69 14.54 23.66
CA ALA A 59 8.09 13.31 24.14
C ALA A 59 8.27 13.11 25.66
N VAL A 60 9.35 13.63 26.24
CA VAL A 60 9.56 13.64 27.71
C VAL A 60 8.60 14.62 28.38
N GLU A 61 8.33 15.78 27.78
CA GLU A 61 7.29 16.69 28.27
C GLU A 61 5.90 16.04 28.25
N GLY A 62 5.60 15.27 27.19
CA GLY A 62 4.43 14.39 27.13
C GLY A 62 3.08 15.13 27.19
N THR A 63 3.08 16.43 26.88
CA THR A 63 1.86 17.26 26.83
C THR A 63 1.20 17.18 25.46
N SER A 64 -0.10 17.46 25.39
CA SER A 64 -0.80 17.55 24.10
C SER A 64 -0.24 18.69 23.21
N SER A 65 0.22 19.78 23.82
CA SER A 65 0.84 20.92 23.11
C SER A 65 2.15 20.51 22.42
N ALA A 66 3.04 19.82 23.15
CA ALA A 66 4.29 19.31 22.60
C ALA A 66 4.04 18.32 21.46
N MET A 67 3.03 17.44 21.58
CA MET A 67 2.68 16.49 20.53
C MET A 67 2.05 17.16 19.30
N GLU A 68 1.25 18.21 19.49
CA GLU A 68 0.74 19.02 18.38
C GLU A 68 1.88 19.67 17.61
N GLN A 69 2.91 20.15 18.30
CA GLN A 69 4.10 20.69 17.65
C GLN A 69 4.85 19.63 16.84
N VAL A 70 5.02 18.41 17.37
CA VAL A 70 5.64 17.31 16.59
C VAL A 70 4.83 17.03 15.32
N ILE A 71 3.51 17.06 15.39
CA ILE A 71 2.65 16.90 14.21
C ILE A 71 2.87 18.05 13.21
N SER A 72 2.75 19.29 13.68
CA SER A 72 2.75 20.47 12.80
C SER A 72 4.10 20.74 12.15
N SER A 73 5.20 20.54 12.88
CA SER A 73 6.54 20.83 12.40
C SER A 73 7.17 19.62 11.70
N ALA A 74 7.10 18.42 12.30
CA ALA A 74 7.88 17.27 11.82
C ALA A 74 7.06 16.30 10.96
N LEU A 75 5.90 15.84 11.44
CA LEU A 75 5.09 14.85 10.70
C LEU A 75 4.41 15.43 9.44
N LEU A 76 4.28 16.75 9.36
CA LEU A 76 3.79 17.47 8.18
C LEU A 76 4.91 18.13 7.36
N SER A 77 6.18 17.77 7.60
CA SER A 77 7.32 18.37 6.90
C SER A 77 7.38 18.01 5.41
N GLY A 78 6.74 16.93 4.98
CA GLY A 78 6.82 16.43 3.60
C GLY A 78 8.15 15.76 3.27
N ASN A 79 9.04 15.60 4.25
CA ASN A 79 10.33 14.94 4.12
C ASN A 79 10.30 13.62 4.91
N SER A 80 10.39 12.49 4.21
CA SER A 80 10.30 11.17 4.83
C SER A 80 11.35 10.93 5.91
N MET A 81 12.58 11.43 5.73
CA MET A 81 13.66 11.29 6.71
C MET A 81 13.32 12.01 8.02
N VAL A 82 12.76 13.22 7.93
CA VAL A 82 12.33 14.01 9.09
C VAL A 82 11.15 13.34 9.81
N GLU A 83 10.16 12.89 9.04
CA GLU A 83 8.98 12.21 9.56
C GLU A 83 9.36 10.90 10.29
N ASP A 84 10.21 10.07 9.69
CA ASP A 84 10.69 8.83 10.28
C ASP A 84 11.51 9.09 11.55
N ALA A 85 12.41 10.08 11.53
CA ALA A 85 13.18 10.49 12.69
C ALA A 85 12.28 10.97 13.85
N ALA A 86 11.22 11.71 13.53
CA ALA A 86 10.24 12.15 14.51
C ALA A 86 9.48 10.96 15.13
N LEU A 87 8.99 10.02 14.31
CA LEU A 87 8.32 8.81 14.83
C LEU A 87 9.25 7.97 15.71
N VAL A 88 10.55 7.90 15.38
CA VAL A 88 11.56 7.26 16.23
C VAL A 88 11.73 8.00 17.55
N GLY A 89 11.75 9.33 17.54
CA GLY A 89 11.85 10.15 18.76
C GLY A 89 10.66 9.99 19.70
N LEU A 90 9.46 9.76 19.15
CA LEU A 90 8.24 9.49 19.92
C LEU A 90 8.24 8.12 20.62
N ARG A 91 9.19 7.22 20.31
CA ARG A 91 9.17 5.83 20.81
C ARG A 91 9.07 5.71 22.32
N ASN A 92 9.66 6.65 23.06
CA ASN A 92 9.70 6.64 24.52
C ASN A 92 8.63 7.52 25.18
N LEU A 93 7.71 8.12 24.40
CA LEU A 93 6.56 8.86 24.93
C LEU A 93 5.82 8.00 25.95
N LEU A 94 5.64 8.51 27.17
CA LEU A 94 4.93 7.82 28.24
C LEU A 94 3.41 7.95 28.07
N PRO A 95 2.61 7.00 28.60
CA PRO A 95 1.16 7.16 28.68
C PRO A 95 0.78 8.45 29.40
N GLY A 96 -0.21 9.17 28.88
CA GLY A 96 -0.65 10.46 29.39
C GLY A 96 -1.26 11.33 28.30
N SER A 97 -1.41 12.63 28.59
CA SER A 97 -2.11 13.58 27.73
C SER A 97 -1.54 13.68 26.29
N GLY A 98 -0.23 13.55 26.12
CA GLY A 98 0.41 13.52 24.80
C GLY A 98 0.05 12.26 24.01
N LEU A 99 0.11 11.07 24.63
CA LEU A 99 -0.23 9.84 23.93
C LEU A 99 -1.73 9.78 23.58
N GLU A 100 -2.60 10.23 24.48
CA GLU A 100 -4.04 10.36 24.23
C GLU A 100 -4.33 11.35 23.08
N TRP A 101 -3.57 12.44 23.00
CA TRP A 101 -3.62 13.39 21.89
C TRP A 101 -3.27 12.70 20.57
N LEU A 102 -2.13 12.01 20.51
CA LEU A 102 -1.74 11.27 19.30
C LEU A 102 -2.77 10.21 18.88
N CYS A 103 -3.36 9.49 19.85
CA CYS A 103 -4.46 8.55 19.56
C CYS A 103 -5.68 9.25 18.96
N THR A 104 -6.00 10.45 19.45
CA THR A 104 -7.09 11.27 18.90
C THR A 104 -6.76 11.71 17.48
N GLN A 105 -5.55 12.23 17.24
CA GLN A 105 -5.13 12.71 15.93
C GLN A 105 -5.03 11.57 14.91
N ALA A 106 -4.60 10.38 15.30
CA ALA A 106 -4.59 9.20 14.42
C ALA A 106 -5.96 8.85 13.83
N THR A 107 -7.05 9.28 14.46
CA THR A 107 -8.43 8.96 14.03
C THR A 107 -9.22 10.15 13.51
N LYS A 108 -8.77 11.39 13.77
CA LYS A 108 -9.54 12.61 13.49
C LYS A 108 -8.77 13.70 12.77
N HIS A 109 -7.45 13.57 12.63
CA HIS A 109 -6.66 14.62 12.01
C HIS A 109 -7.10 14.82 10.54
N PRO A 110 -7.25 16.07 10.06
CA PRO A 110 -7.76 16.34 8.71
C PRO A 110 -6.85 15.81 7.59
N ARG A 111 -5.53 15.78 7.82
CA ARG A 111 -4.55 15.21 6.88
C ARG A 111 -4.46 13.69 7.04
N LYS A 112 -4.65 12.96 5.94
CA LYS A 112 -4.57 11.49 5.93
C LYS A 112 -3.16 10.98 6.22
N GLU A 113 -2.14 11.75 5.84
CA GLU A 113 -0.72 11.44 6.04
C GLU A 113 -0.38 11.37 7.53
N VAL A 114 -0.91 12.29 8.34
CA VAL A 114 -0.75 12.26 9.79
C VAL A 114 -1.47 11.04 10.39
N ARG A 115 -2.69 10.75 9.94
CA ARG A 115 -3.40 9.54 10.38
C ARG A 115 -2.59 8.29 10.06
N ASP A 116 -2.05 8.18 8.85
CA ASP A 116 -1.20 7.08 8.40
C ASP A 116 0.03 6.87 9.30
N LEU A 117 0.84 7.93 9.44
CA LEU A 117 2.09 7.91 10.22
C LEU A 117 1.80 7.52 11.68
N LEU A 118 0.76 8.11 12.27
CA LEU A 118 0.39 7.83 13.65
C LEU A 118 -0.17 6.42 13.82
N LEU A 119 -0.97 5.89 12.90
CA LEU A 119 -1.41 4.48 12.95
C LEU A 119 -0.21 3.54 12.94
N GLY A 120 0.79 3.81 12.08
CA GLY A 120 2.04 3.06 12.05
C GLY A 120 2.80 3.12 13.38
N PHE A 121 2.91 4.31 14.00
CA PHE A 121 3.54 4.48 15.32
C PHE A 121 2.77 3.78 16.44
N LEU A 122 1.46 4.02 16.55
CA LEU A 122 0.58 3.47 17.58
C LEU A 122 0.47 1.94 17.48
N SER A 123 0.64 1.38 16.28
CA SER A 123 0.74 -0.07 16.11
C SER A 123 1.94 -0.67 16.84
N LYS A 124 3.02 0.07 17.07
CA LYS A 124 4.20 -0.45 17.79
C LYS A 124 4.07 -0.32 19.30
N ARG A 125 3.00 0.32 19.77
CA ARG A 125 2.68 0.59 21.18
C ARG A 125 1.91 -0.57 21.82
N LYS A 126 2.07 -0.73 23.13
CA LYS A 126 1.46 -1.82 23.93
C LYS A 126 0.14 -1.40 24.59
N GLU A 127 -0.09 -0.10 24.67
CA GLU A 127 -1.21 0.49 25.35
C GLU A 127 -2.54 0.20 24.62
N THR A 128 -3.62 0.08 25.39
CA THR A 128 -4.92 -0.38 24.87
C THR A 128 -5.57 0.69 24.00
N GLU A 129 -5.43 1.95 24.37
CA GLU A 129 -5.87 3.12 23.61
C GLU A 129 -5.20 3.21 22.24
N CYS A 130 -3.90 2.89 22.15
CA CYS A 130 -3.18 2.81 20.87
C CYS A 130 -3.77 1.72 19.97
N PHE A 131 -4.01 0.52 20.53
CA PHE A 131 -4.66 -0.55 19.78
C PHE A 131 -6.07 -0.17 19.34
N ARG A 132 -6.84 0.52 20.20
CA ARG A 132 -8.18 1.02 19.86
C ARG A 132 -8.14 2.03 18.71
N ALA A 133 -7.18 2.95 18.72
CA ALA A 133 -6.99 3.91 17.64
C ALA A 133 -6.68 3.21 16.31
N VAL A 134 -5.79 2.21 16.32
CA VAL A 134 -5.47 1.41 15.12
C VAL A 134 -6.69 0.66 14.59
N ILE A 135 -7.48 0.05 15.48
CA ILE A 135 -8.71 -0.64 15.11
C ILE A 135 -9.77 0.32 14.55
N GLN A 136 -9.84 1.55 15.06
CA GLN A 136 -10.73 2.58 14.53
C GLN A 136 -10.35 2.99 13.10
N GLY A 137 -9.04 2.97 12.77
CA GLY A 137 -8.55 3.24 11.43
C GLY A 137 -9.09 2.28 10.35
N LEU A 138 -9.55 1.08 10.71
CA LEU A 138 -10.22 0.16 9.77
C LEU A 138 -11.50 0.72 9.14
N TYR A 139 -12.07 1.76 9.76
CA TYR A 139 -13.30 2.43 9.34
C TYR A 139 -13.05 3.85 8.86
N ASP A 140 -11.79 4.21 8.55
CA ASP A 140 -11.46 5.53 8.01
C ASP A 140 -12.13 5.74 6.65
N GLU A 141 -12.51 6.99 6.37
CA GLU A 141 -13.14 7.37 5.09
C GLU A 141 -12.13 7.34 3.93
N GLU A 142 -10.85 7.58 4.24
CA GLU A 142 -9.76 7.45 3.29
C GLU A 142 -9.26 6.01 3.27
N ASP A 143 -9.49 5.34 2.14
CA ASP A 143 -9.10 3.93 2.01
C ASP A 143 -7.62 3.69 2.26
N SER A 144 -6.74 4.63 1.91
CA SER A 144 -5.30 4.45 2.17
C SER A 144 -4.98 4.39 3.67
N VAL A 145 -5.72 5.13 4.49
CA VAL A 145 -5.60 5.07 5.96
C VAL A 145 -6.19 3.76 6.49
N ALA A 146 -7.30 3.28 5.92
CA ALA A 146 -7.84 1.96 6.26
C ALA A 146 -6.87 0.82 5.90
N LEU A 147 -6.19 0.90 4.75
CA LEU A 147 -5.14 -0.04 4.35
C LEU A 147 -3.97 -0.02 5.35
N LYS A 148 -3.51 1.17 5.73
CA LYS A 148 -2.48 1.32 6.78
C LYS A 148 -2.88 0.66 8.10
N ALA A 149 -4.14 0.79 8.51
CA ALA A 149 -4.65 0.15 9.71
C ALA A 149 -4.61 -1.38 9.61
N ILE A 150 -4.96 -1.94 8.43
CA ILE A 150 -4.85 -3.38 8.15
C ILE A 150 -3.38 -3.83 8.25
N ASP A 151 -2.45 -3.14 7.60
CA ASP A 151 -1.03 -3.49 7.59
C ASP A 151 -0.41 -3.40 8.99
N SER A 152 -0.77 -2.35 9.72
CA SER A 152 -0.39 -2.13 11.13
C SER A 152 -0.85 -3.27 12.04
N LEU A 153 -2.05 -3.83 11.80
CA LEU A 153 -2.56 -4.97 12.55
C LEU A 153 -1.96 -6.29 12.08
N GLN A 154 -1.67 -6.42 10.78
CA GLN A 154 -0.99 -7.57 10.20
C GLN A 154 0.40 -7.76 10.82
N GLY A 155 1.16 -6.68 11.02
CA GLY A 155 2.48 -6.72 11.67
C GLY A 155 2.44 -7.30 13.10
N LYS A 156 1.33 -7.13 13.83
CA LYS A 156 1.13 -7.76 15.15
C LYS A 156 0.72 -9.23 15.06
N GLY A 157 0.03 -9.63 13.99
CA GLY A 157 -0.56 -10.96 13.84
C GLY A 157 -1.50 -11.35 14.99
N HIS A 158 -2.04 -10.39 15.73
CA HIS A 158 -2.73 -10.65 16.98
C HIS A 158 -4.15 -11.20 16.71
N PRO A 159 -4.51 -12.41 17.19
CA PRO A 159 -5.80 -13.03 16.88
C PRO A 159 -7.02 -12.24 17.36
N GLY A 160 -6.84 -11.38 18.36
CA GLY A 160 -7.88 -10.44 18.81
C GLY A 160 -8.34 -9.47 17.71
N SER A 161 -7.60 -9.32 16.60
CA SER A 161 -8.01 -8.51 15.44
C SER A 161 -9.11 -9.16 14.59
N ILE A 162 -9.24 -10.50 14.59
CA ILE A 162 -10.21 -11.25 13.76
C ILE A 162 -11.62 -10.67 13.85
N PRO A 163 -12.25 -10.53 15.05
CA PRO A 163 -13.61 -9.98 15.13
C PRO A 163 -13.73 -8.53 14.65
N HIS A 164 -12.64 -7.75 14.66
CA HIS A 164 -12.66 -6.38 14.15
C HIS A 164 -12.52 -6.35 12.63
N MET A 165 -11.71 -7.24 12.06
CA MET A 165 -11.60 -7.46 10.61
C MET A 165 -12.94 -7.90 10.03
N VAL A 166 -13.62 -8.86 10.67
CA VAL A 166 -14.96 -9.31 10.24
C VAL A 166 -15.97 -8.16 10.23
N ARG A 167 -15.99 -7.33 11.29
CA ARG A 167 -16.87 -6.15 11.33
C ARG A 167 -16.50 -5.09 10.29
N ALA A 168 -15.21 -4.89 10.03
CA ALA A 168 -14.75 -3.97 8.99
C ALA A 168 -15.11 -4.47 7.59
N LEU A 169 -15.07 -5.78 7.35
CA LEU A 169 -15.53 -6.39 6.09
C LEU A 169 -17.04 -6.18 5.91
N GLN A 170 -17.84 -6.47 6.94
CA GLN A 170 -19.28 -6.20 6.91
C GLN A 170 -19.58 -4.72 6.60
N HIS A 171 -18.80 -3.81 7.18
CA HIS A 171 -18.94 -2.37 6.93
C HIS A 171 -18.66 -1.95 5.49
N GLN A 172 -17.78 -2.67 4.78
CA GLN A 172 -17.57 -2.48 3.34
C GLN A 172 -18.73 -3.08 2.54
N GLU A 173 -19.17 -4.29 2.88
CA GLU A 173 -20.33 -4.96 2.25
C GLU A 173 -21.61 -4.11 2.35
N ASP A 174 -21.90 -3.53 3.53
CA ASP A 174 -23.06 -2.68 3.78
C ASP A 174 -23.07 -1.38 2.93
N ARG A 175 -21.96 -1.07 2.25
CA ARG A 175 -21.79 0.09 1.37
C ARG A 175 -21.63 -0.29 -0.10
N ASP A 176 -21.89 -1.55 -0.46
CA ASP A 176 -21.64 -2.10 -1.79
C ASP A 176 -20.16 -1.98 -2.22
N ARG A 177 -19.24 -2.16 -1.25
CA ARG A 177 -17.78 -2.07 -1.43
C ARG A 177 -17.07 -3.40 -1.17
N ASP A 178 -17.77 -4.52 -1.33
CA ASP A 178 -17.25 -5.88 -1.12
C ASP A 178 -16.11 -6.24 -2.08
N LEU A 179 -16.04 -5.58 -3.25
CA LEU A 179 -14.95 -5.69 -4.23
C LEU A 179 -13.89 -4.56 -4.11
N SER A 180 -13.92 -3.77 -3.05
CA SER A 180 -12.89 -2.75 -2.82
C SER A 180 -11.55 -3.38 -2.41
N LEU A 181 -10.46 -2.66 -2.66
CA LEU A 181 -9.13 -3.07 -2.19
C LEU A 181 -9.10 -3.25 -0.66
N VAL A 182 -9.83 -2.42 0.09
CA VAL A 182 -9.94 -2.55 1.56
C VAL A 182 -10.60 -3.87 1.94
N ALA A 183 -11.74 -4.22 1.33
CA ALA A 183 -12.43 -5.49 1.58
C ALA A 183 -11.54 -6.69 1.23
N GLU A 184 -10.78 -6.58 0.13
CA GLU A 184 -9.85 -7.63 -0.27
C GLU A 184 -8.69 -7.81 0.72
N ARG A 185 -8.06 -6.71 1.16
CA ARG A 185 -7.00 -6.78 2.18
C ARG A 185 -7.50 -7.36 3.50
N ILE A 186 -8.74 -7.04 3.90
CA ILE A 186 -9.35 -7.65 5.07
C ILE A 186 -9.49 -9.16 4.88
N ARG A 187 -9.99 -9.64 3.73
CA ARG A 187 -10.09 -11.08 3.43
C ARG A 187 -8.72 -11.77 3.43
N GLN A 188 -7.71 -11.16 2.83
CA GLN A 188 -6.34 -11.70 2.83
C GLN A 188 -5.78 -11.82 4.24
N MET A 189 -6.01 -10.81 5.09
CA MET A 189 -5.61 -10.85 6.49
C MET A 189 -6.37 -11.93 7.26
N LEU A 190 -7.69 -12.06 7.06
CA LEU A 190 -8.51 -13.12 7.66
C LEU A 190 -8.03 -14.51 7.22
N LYS A 191 -7.73 -14.72 5.94
CA LYS A 191 -7.14 -15.95 5.40
C LYS A 191 -5.80 -16.25 6.05
N LYS A 192 -4.93 -15.25 6.20
CA LYS A 192 -3.62 -15.40 6.87
C LYS A 192 -3.78 -15.82 8.33
N LEU A 193 -4.71 -15.22 9.07
CA LEU A 193 -4.94 -15.46 10.49
C LEU A 193 -5.66 -16.78 10.78
N THR A 194 -6.56 -17.20 9.89
CA THR A 194 -7.45 -18.35 10.14
C THR A 194 -7.10 -19.59 9.34
N GLY A 195 -6.41 -19.45 8.19
CA GLY A 195 -6.21 -20.51 7.21
C GLY A 195 -7.40 -20.77 6.27
N ALA A 196 -8.54 -20.11 6.47
CA ALA A 196 -9.73 -20.28 5.63
C ALA A 196 -9.68 -19.38 4.38
N ASP A 197 -10.49 -19.67 3.38
CA ASP A 197 -10.66 -18.84 2.18
C ASP A 197 -12.15 -18.61 1.96
N LEU A 198 -12.69 -17.60 2.65
CA LEU A 198 -14.11 -17.23 2.63
C LEU A 198 -14.29 -15.86 2.01
N PHE A 199 -15.49 -15.59 1.47
CA PHE A 199 -15.76 -14.32 0.82
C PHE A 199 -16.54 -13.37 1.75
N ALA A 200 -17.69 -13.80 2.26
CA ALA A 200 -18.61 -12.89 2.95
C ALA A 200 -18.29 -12.73 4.44
N ALA A 201 -18.50 -11.54 4.99
CA ALA A 201 -18.32 -11.24 6.42
C ALA A 201 -19.15 -12.17 7.33
N SER A 202 -20.35 -12.55 6.89
CA SER A 202 -21.22 -13.49 7.61
C SER A 202 -20.59 -14.90 7.75
N GLU A 203 -19.89 -15.37 6.71
CA GLU A 203 -19.18 -16.66 6.72
C GLU A 203 -17.98 -16.60 7.67
N TRP A 204 -17.23 -15.49 7.63
CA TRP A 204 -16.12 -15.23 8.53
C TRP A 204 -16.56 -15.12 10.00
N ASP A 205 -17.69 -14.47 10.27
CA ASP A 205 -18.27 -14.35 11.61
C ASP A 205 -18.69 -15.72 12.16
N ALA A 206 -19.36 -16.54 11.34
CA ALA A 206 -19.74 -17.90 11.71
C ALA A 206 -18.50 -18.77 12.02
N LEU A 207 -17.47 -18.70 11.16
CA LEU A 207 -16.19 -19.38 11.37
C LEU A 207 -15.54 -18.96 12.68
N TRP A 208 -15.43 -17.65 12.95
CA TRP A 208 -14.86 -17.12 14.18
C TRP A 208 -15.63 -17.59 15.41
N LYS A 209 -16.96 -17.47 15.41
CA LYS A 209 -17.83 -17.87 16.53
C LYS A 209 -17.70 -19.35 16.87
N GLY A 210 -17.63 -20.21 15.85
CA GLY A 210 -17.46 -21.67 16.03
C GLY A 210 -16.05 -22.07 16.52
N ASN A 211 -15.04 -21.23 16.30
CA ASN A 211 -13.63 -21.60 16.50
C ASN A 211 -12.85 -20.65 17.42
N LYS A 212 -13.52 -19.80 18.23
CA LYS A 212 -12.91 -18.76 19.08
C LYS A 212 -11.72 -19.26 19.91
N LYS A 213 -11.81 -20.47 20.47
CA LYS A 213 -10.73 -21.04 21.31
C LYS A 213 -9.46 -21.33 20.50
N VAL A 214 -9.60 -21.93 19.32
CA VAL A 214 -8.47 -22.32 18.46
C VAL A 214 -7.85 -21.06 17.83
N LEU A 215 -8.69 -20.25 17.20
CA LEU A 215 -8.25 -19.03 16.52
C LEU A 215 -7.71 -18.00 17.53
N GLY A 216 -8.33 -17.87 18.71
CA GLY A 216 -7.85 -16.97 19.77
C GLY A 216 -6.48 -17.34 20.35
N GLN A 217 -6.03 -18.59 20.16
CA GLN A 217 -4.68 -19.04 20.49
C GLN A 217 -3.68 -18.81 19.34
N GLY A 218 -4.11 -18.20 18.22
CA GLY A 218 -3.30 -17.99 17.03
C GLY A 218 -3.08 -19.25 16.19
N LYS A 219 -3.83 -20.33 16.43
CA LYS A 219 -3.76 -21.56 15.64
C LYS A 219 -4.68 -21.44 14.43
N LYS A 220 -4.15 -21.75 13.25
CA LYS A 220 -4.91 -21.82 12.00
C LYS A 220 -5.77 -23.09 11.96
N LEU A 221 -6.87 -23.00 11.21
CA LEU A 221 -7.73 -24.12 10.89
C LEU A 221 -7.15 -24.90 9.70
N ASP A 222 -7.50 -26.17 9.66
CA ASP A 222 -7.21 -27.03 8.51
C ASP A 222 -8.25 -26.75 7.41
N PRO A 223 -7.84 -26.23 6.23
CA PRO A 223 -8.76 -25.88 5.15
C PRO A 223 -9.68 -27.04 4.75
N ALA A 224 -9.17 -28.29 4.79
CA ALA A 224 -9.93 -29.47 4.40
C ALA A 224 -11.10 -29.81 5.35
N LYS A 225 -11.10 -29.23 6.56
CA LYS A 225 -12.12 -29.47 7.59
C LYS A 225 -13.15 -28.34 7.68
N ILE A 226 -13.01 -27.31 6.86
CA ILE A 226 -13.92 -26.17 6.85
C ILE A 226 -15.14 -26.53 5.98
N ILE A 227 -16.20 -27.01 6.64
CA ILE A 227 -17.47 -27.31 5.97
C ILE A 227 -18.32 -26.02 5.97
N LEU A 228 -18.35 -25.32 4.85
CA LEU A 228 -19.23 -24.16 4.66
C LEU A 228 -20.53 -24.59 3.99
N LYS A 229 -21.66 -24.18 4.56
CA LYS A 229 -22.93 -24.15 3.83
C LYS A 229 -22.94 -22.87 3.00
N GLY A 230 -22.21 -22.87 1.89
CA GLY A 230 -22.06 -21.68 1.04
C GLY A 230 -23.40 -21.26 0.44
N SER A 231 -23.80 -20.01 0.73
CA SER A 231 -24.84 -19.28 -0.02
C SER A 231 -24.25 -18.10 -0.80
N GLY A 232 -22.98 -17.77 -0.57
CA GLY A 232 -22.25 -16.74 -1.31
C GLY A 232 -21.81 -17.25 -2.67
N VAL A 233 -22.18 -16.54 -3.72
CA VAL A 233 -21.59 -16.73 -5.05
C VAL A 233 -20.25 -16.00 -5.02
N LYS A 234 -19.14 -16.74 -4.94
CA LYS A 234 -17.81 -16.17 -5.23
C LYS A 234 -17.80 -15.81 -6.70
N VAL A 235 -17.90 -14.53 -7.03
CA VAL A 235 -17.67 -14.06 -8.40
C VAL A 235 -16.19 -14.32 -8.69
N GLU A 236 -15.89 -15.17 -9.68
CA GLU A 236 -14.51 -15.39 -10.09
C GLU A 236 -13.95 -14.07 -10.65
N PRO A 237 -12.92 -13.48 -10.02
CA PRO A 237 -12.34 -12.24 -10.50
C PRO A 237 -11.68 -12.49 -11.87
N PRO A 238 -11.67 -11.48 -12.77
CA PRO A 238 -10.93 -11.60 -14.02
C PRO A 238 -9.45 -11.85 -13.72
N ALA A 239 -8.81 -12.74 -14.49
CA ALA A 239 -7.41 -13.08 -14.31
C ALA A 239 -6.56 -12.61 -15.50
N PHE A 240 -5.39 -12.06 -15.20
CA PHE A 240 -4.36 -11.71 -16.19
C PHE A 240 -3.14 -12.61 -15.97
N PHE A 241 -2.85 -13.50 -16.92
CA PHE A 241 -1.80 -14.53 -16.74
C PHE A 241 -1.98 -15.42 -15.49
N GLY A 242 -3.23 -15.66 -15.07
CA GLY A 242 -3.54 -16.45 -13.86
C GLY A 242 -3.50 -15.64 -12.57
N GLN A 243 -3.10 -14.37 -12.62
CA GLN A 243 -3.19 -13.45 -11.50
C GLN A 243 -4.60 -12.87 -11.41
N GLU A 244 -5.30 -13.17 -10.31
CA GLU A 244 -6.63 -12.64 -10.02
C GLU A 244 -6.59 -11.11 -9.80
N LEU A 245 -7.47 -10.38 -10.48
CA LEU A 245 -7.60 -8.93 -10.37
C LEU A 245 -8.83 -8.59 -9.54
N VAL A 246 -8.61 -8.27 -8.27
CA VAL A 246 -9.70 -8.13 -7.27
C VAL A 246 -10.11 -6.67 -7.03
N SER A 247 -9.40 -5.70 -7.62
CA SER A 247 -9.67 -4.27 -7.47
C SER A 247 -10.35 -3.69 -8.71
N GLU A 248 -11.37 -2.85 -8.52
CA GLU A 248 -12.11 -2.26 -9.63
C GLU A 248 -11.39 -1.10 -10.33
N LYS A 249 -10.25 -0.59 -9.81
CA LYS A 249 -9.57 0.60 -10.35
C LYS A 249 -8.10 0.30 -10.67
N ILE A 250 -7.87 -0.19 -11.89
CA ILE A 250 -6.60 -0.82 -12.27
C ILE A 250 -5.85 0.01 -13.32
N VAL A 251 -4.54 0.16 -13.15
CA VAL A 251 -3.64 0.64 -14.22
C VAL A 251 -2.76 -0.53 -14.66
N PHE A 252 -2.81 -0.89 -15.93
CA PHE A 252 -1.88 -1.84 -16.53
C PHE A 252 -0.70 -1.07 -17.11
N VAL A 253 0.50 -1.41 -16.66
CA VAL A 253 1.77 -0.86 -17.11
C VAL A 253 2.50 -1.94 -17.89
N LEU A 254 2.68 -1.74 -19.19
CA LEU A 254 3.00 -2.80 -20.15
C LEU A 254 4.30 -2.48 -20.87
N ASP A 255 5.30 -3.33 -20.67
CA ASP A 255 6.59 -3.21 -21.29
C ASP A 255 6.49 -3.42 -22.81
N THR A 256 6.96 -2.43 -23.57
CA THR A 256 7.13 -2.45 -25.03
C THR A 256 8.59 -2.27 -25.40
N SER A 257 9.53 -2.65 -24.53
CA SER A 257 10.96 -2.60 -24.80
C SER A 257 11.41 -3.63 -25.85
N ILE A 258 12.61 -3.45 -26.40
CA ILE A 258 13.17 -4.36 -27.43
C ILE A 258 13.24 -5.82 -26.96
N SER A 259 13.47 -6.11 -25.67
CA SER A 259 13.55 -7.49 -25.15
C SER A 259 12.24 -8.27 -25.36
N MET A 260 11.11 -7.57 -25.42
CA MET A 260 9.80 -8.15 -25.69
C MET A 260 9.64 -8.76 -27.11
N LYS A 261 10.66 -8.60 -27.98
CA LYS A 261 10.79 -9.33 -29.27
C LYS A 261 11.21 -10.79 -29.09
N GLN A 262 11.72 -11.17 -27.91
CA GLN A 262 12.12 -12.54 -27.61
C GLN A 262 10.94 -13.51 -27.83
N ARG A 263 11.24 -14.68 -28.39
CA ARG A 263 10.27 -15.75 -28.64
C ARG A 263 10.51 -16.88 -27.64
N ASP A 264 9.49 -17.19 -26.86
CA ASP A 264 9.58 -18.23 -25.83
C ASP A 264 9.39 -19.63 -26.43
N PRO A 265 10.04 -20.67 -25.88
CA PRO A 265 9.98 -22.02 -26.43
C PRO A 265 8.54 -22.56 -26.42
N LEU A 266 8.24 -23.50 -27.29
CA LEU A 266 6.95 -24.18 -27.30
C LEU A 266 6.79 -25.06 -26.04
N PRO A 267 5.58 -25.14 -25.44
CA PRO A 267 5.32 -26.09 -24.37
C PRO A 267 5.66 -27.52 -24.78
N GLU A 268 6.16 -28.32 -23.83
CA GLU A 268 6.61 -29.69 -24.07
C GLU A 268 5.50 -30.53 -24.75
N GLY A 269 5.80 -31.14 -25.90
CA GLY A 269 4.85 -31.94 -26.68
C GLY A 269 3.99 -31.17 -27.70
N SER A 270 4.10 -29.85 -27.80
CA SER A 270 3.36 -29.07 -28.81
C SER A 270 4.13 -28.95 -30.15
N LYS A 271 3.41 -29.11 -31.28
CA LYS A 271 3.96 -28.90 -32.63
C LYS A 271 3.73 -27.45 -33.07
N PRO A 272 4.66 -26.82 -33.81
CA PRO A 272 4.42 -25.51 -34.41
C PRO A 272 3.18 -25.57 -35.30
N THR A 273 2.19 -24.73 -35.01
CA THR A 273 0.93 -24.69 -35.75
C THR A 273 0.69 -23.28 -36.27
N ASP A 274 1.48 -22.85 -37.25
CA ASP A 274 1.14 -21.66 -38.04
C ASP A 274 1.42 -21.94 -39.53
N LYS A 275 0.35 -22.25 -40.27
CA LYS A 275 0.30 -22.21 -41.75
C LYS A 275 0.11 -20.77 -42.24
N ALA A 276 0.96 -19.84 -41.79
CA ALA A 276 0.83 -18.43 -42.16
C ALA A 276 2.09 -17.82 -42.80
N ASP A 277 3.20 -18.56 -42.91
CA ASP A 277 4.40 -18.06 -43.60
C ASP A 277 5.03 -19.15 -44.48
N ALA A 278 4.29 -19.52 -45.53
CA ALA A 278 4.85 -20.32 -46.63
C ALA A 278 5.45 -19.38 -47.69
N GLY A 279 6.50 -18.66 -47.31
CA GLY A 279 7.45 -18.05 -48.25
C GLY A 279 8.46 -19.09 -48.70
N LYS A 280 8.49 -19.39 -50.01
CA LYS A 280 9.46 -20.24 -50.72
C LYS A 280 10.90 -19.97 -50.25
N THR A 281 11.77 -20.94 -49.99
CA THR A 281 12.43 -21.81 -51.00
C THR A 281 13.10 -23.02 -50.32
N GLY A 282 13.00 -24.20 -50.94
CA GLY A 282 13.73 -25.38 -50.48
C GLY A 282 15.19 -25.41 -50.93
N VAL A 283 16.07 -25.95 -50.09
CA VAL A 283 17.24 -26.78 -50.46
C VAL A 283 17.55 -27.72 -49.28
N ASN A 284 17.65 -29.02 -49.56
CA ASN A 284 18.17 -30.04 -48.64
C ASN A 284 19.60 -29.71 -48.17
N LYS A 285 19.87 -29.67 -46.85
CA LYS A 285 21.19 -30.07 -46.31
C LYS A 285 21.07 -30.71 -44.92
N ARG A 286 21.51 -31.97 -44.86
CA ARG A 286 21.92 -32.69 -43.64
C ARG A 286 23.07 -31.91 -42.98
N GLY A 287 22.91 -31.58 -41.69
CA GLY A 287 23.97 -30.99 -40.88
C GLY A 287 23.43 -30.60 -39.50
N LYS A 288 23.70 -31.46 -38.51
CA LYS A 288 23.47 -31.20 -37.08
C LYS A 288 24.18 -29.90 -36.65
N LYS A 289 23.41 -28.87 -36.30
CA LYS A 289 23.77 -27.79 -35.38
C LYS A 289 22.48 -27.33 -34.71
N ASP A 290 22.41 -27.42 -33.40
CA ASP A 290 21.31 -26.89 -32.59
C ASP A 290 21.15 -25.39 -32.88
N LYS A 291 20.07 -25.06 -33.59
CA LYS A 291 19.65 -23.68 -33.91
C LYS A 291 18.13 -23.53 -33.66
N GLY A 292 17.65 -24.09 -32.56
CA GLY A 292 16.20 -24.26 -32.30
C GLY A 292 15.41 -23.00 -31.93
N TRP A 293 16.04 -21.84 -31.77
CA TRP A 293 15.40 -20.63 -31.23
C TRP A 293 15.00 -19.60 -32.31
N GLU A 294 15.63 -19.61 -33.49
CA GLU A 294 15.40 -18.61 -34.54
C GLU A 294 14.17 -18.89 -35.43
N GLU A 295 13.55 -20.07 -35.35
CA GLU A 295 12.38 -20.48 -36.16
C GLU A 295 11.07 -20.63 -35.37
N LEU A 296 11.00 -20.11 -34.13
CA LEU A 296 9.73 -20.11 -33.38
C LEU A 296 8.73 -19.16 -34.03
N PRO A 297 7.43 -19.49 -34.11
CA PRO A 297 6.45 -18.64 -34.80
C PRO A 297 6.28 -17.29 -34.11
N ALA A 298 5.86 -16.26 -34.85
CA ALA A 298 5.65 -14.91 -34.31
C ALA A 298 4.64 -14.88 -33.15
N SER A 299 3.72 -15.85 -33.10
CA SER A 299 2.79 -16.09 -32.00
C SER A 299 3.46 -16.40 -30.65
N ARG A 300 4.75 -16.80 -30.65
CA ARG A 300 5.58 -17.01 -29.45
C ARG A 300 6.35 -15.77 -29.01
N MET A 301 6.34 -14.69 -29.78
CA MET A 301 6.92 -13.43 -29.35
C MET A 301 6.21 -12.95 -28.07
N ARG A 302 6.98 -12.60 -27.03
CA ARG A 302 6.45 -12.16 -25.72
C ARG A 302 5.39 -11.09 -25.87
N LEU A 303 5.68 -10.02 -26.63
CA LEU A 303 4.69 -8.96 -26.86
C LEU A 303 3.39 -9.48 -27.51
N ARG A 304 3.45 -10.43 -28.45
CA ARG A 304 2.23 -11.00 -29.06
C ARG A 304 1.44 -11.85 -28.06
N ARG A 305 2.12 -12.56 -27.15
CA ARG A 305 1.46 -13.27 -26.03
C ARG A 305 0.75 -12.27 -25.12
N VAL A 306 1.41 -11.17 -24.76
CA VAL A 306 0.83 -10.08 -23.97
C VAL A 306 -0.39 -9.49 -24.66
N GLN A 307 -0.29 -9.10 -25.92
CA GLN A 307 -1.43 -8.57 -26.67
C GLN A 307 -2.61 -9.54 -26.70
N LYS A 308 -2.36 -10.84 -26.92
CA LYS A 308 -3.42 -11.86 -26.94
C LYS A 308 -4.13 -11.96 -25.59
N GLU A 309 -3.36 -12.07 -24.50
CA GLU A 309 -3.89 -12.21 -23.15
C GLU A 309 -4.61 -10.94 -22.68
N LEU A 310 -4.00 -9.78 -22.91
CA LEU A 310 -4.55 -8.49 -22.54
C LEU A 310 -5.87 -8.22 -23.28
N LYS A 311 -5.95 -8.54 -24.58
CA LYS A 311 -7.20 -8.45 -25.34
C LYS A 311 -8.28 -9.39 -24.82
N ARG A 312 -7.93 -10.60 -24.34
CA ARG A 312 -8.89 -11.52 -23.70
C ARG A 312 -9.46 -10.87 -22.45
N MET A 313 -8.57 -10.46 -21.54
CA MET A 313 -8.92 -9.85 -20.27
C MET A 313 -9.76 -8.57 -20.45
N ILE A 314 -9.39 -7.65 -21.35
CA ILE A 314 -10.18 -6.43 -21.63
C ILE A 314 -11.61 -6.76 -22.06
N ARG A 315 -11.82 -7.83 -22.84
CA ARG A 315 -13.17 -8.24 -23.25
C ARG A 315 -13.98 -8.75 -22.04
N GLU A 316 -13.33 -9.48 -21.14
CA GLU A 316 -13.92 -10.11 -19.95
C GLU A 316 -14.13 -9.14 -18.77
N LEU A 317 -13.43 -8.01 -18.72
CA LEU A 317 -13.53 -7.04 -17.60
C LEU A 317 -14.99 -6.68 -17.25
N PRO A 318 -15.43 -6.85 -15.99
CA PRO A 318 -16.78 -6.47 -15.58
C PRO A 318 -17.04 -4.97 -15.77
N ARG A 319 -18.30 -4.58 -16.02
CA ARG A 319 -18.67 -3.16 -16.24
C ARG A 319 -18.42 -2.25 -15.04
N SER A 320 -18.33 -2.80 -13.83
CA SER A 320 -18.02 -2.04 -12.62
C SER A 320 -16.56 -1.59 -12.57
N PHE A 321 -15.67 -2.22 -13.35
CA PHE A 321 -14.25 -1.91 -13.37
C PHE A 321 -13.99 -0.62 -14.17
N LYS A 322 -12.98 0.12 -13.71
CA LYS A 322 -12.32 1.21 -14.40
C LYS A 322 -10.86 0.85 -14.59
N PHE A 323 -10.33 1.14 -15.77
CA PHE A 323 -8.96 0.78 -16.10
C PHE A 323 -8.24 1.84 -16.93
N CYS A 324 -6.91 1.81 -16.91
CA CYS A 324 -6.06 2.52 -17.87
C CYS A 324 -4.98 1.56 -18.39
N LEU A 325 -4.61 1.72 -19.66
CA LEU A 325 -3.45 1.05 -20.25
C LEU A 325 -2.34 2.08 -20.47
N VAL A 326 -1.18 1.77 -19.94
CA VAL A 326 0.07 2.51 -20.07
C VAL A 326 1.08 1.55 -20.69
N THR A 327 1.77 1.98 -21.73
CA THR A 327 2.91 1.27 -22.31
C THR A 327 4.18 2.05 -22.05
N PHE A 328 5.29 1.34 -21.98
CA PHE A 328 6.56 2.01 -21.75
C PHE A 328 7.72 1.29 -22.45
N ASP A 329 8.65 2.11 -22.91
CA ASP A 329 9.97 1.71 -23.38
C ASP A 329 11.03 2.71 -22.87
N GLU A 330 11.59 3.57 -23.73
CA GLU A 330 12.31 4.77 -23.31
C GLU A 330 11.34 5.87 -22.80
N ASP A 331 10.17 5.96 -23.42
CA ASP A 331 9.11 6.90 -23.06
C ASP A 331 7.84 6.19 -22.59
N VAL A 332 6.86 6.97 -22.10
CA VAL A 332 5.58 6.47 -21.61
C VAL A 332 4.45 6.92 -22.53
N ASP A 333 3.77 5.95 -23.14
CA ASP A 333 2.53 6.18 -23.88
C ASP A 333 1.33 5.63 -23.09
N ARG A 334 0.15 6.21 -23.33
CA ARG A 334 -1.07 5.86 -22.59
C ARG A 334 -2.31 6.00 -23.43
N MET A 335 -3.30 5.18 -23.14
CA MET A 335 -4.61 5.29 -23.79
C MET A 335 -5.46 6.46 -23.26
N SER A 336 -5.17 6.96 -22.05
CA SER A 336 -5.92 8.01 -21.33
C SER A 336 -5.10 8.51 -20.14
N ASP A 337 -5.28 9.78 -19.74
CA ASP A 337 -4.66 10.34 -18.52
C ASP A 337 -5.48 10.02 -17.24
N HIS A 338 -6.61 9.31 -17.40
CA HIS A 338 -7.52 8.93 -16.31
C HIS A 338 -8.05 7.51 -16.50
N LEU A 339 -8.49 6.88 -15.39
CA LEU A 339 -9.22 5.61 -15.43
C LEU A 339 -10.54 5.75 -16.23
N VAL A 340 -10.74 4.89 -17.22
CA VAL A 340 -12.00 4.82 -17.99
C VAL A 340 -12.83 3.63 -17.57
N GLY A 341 -14.15 3.74 -17.56
CA GLY A 341 -15.03 2.61 -17.26
C GLY A 341 -14.96 1.51 -18.31
N ALA A 342 -15.19 0.25 -17.92
CA ALA A 342 -15.18 -0.92 -18.80
C ALA A 342 -16.45 -1.04 -19.68
N SER A 343 -16.87 0.06 -20.31
CA SER A 343 -17.96 0.06 -21.28
C SER A 343 -17.53 -0.58 -22.61
N PRO A 344 -18.46 -1.09 -23.43
CA PRO A 344 -18.13 -1.67 -24.73
C PRO A 344 -17.30 -0.74 -25.62
N ASP A 345 -17.55 0.56 -25.57
CA ASP A 345 -16.85 1.56 -26.39
C ASP A 345 -15.41 1.77 -25.91
N GLN A 346 -15.22 1.88 -24.60
CA GLN A 346 -13.89 1.99 -23.99
C GLN A 346 -13.07 0.74 -24.22
N LYS A 347 -13.68 -0.44 -24.08
CA LYS A 347 -13.03 -1.72 -24.43
C LYS A 347 -12.58 -1.74 -25.88
N ARG A 348 -13.41 -1.29 -26.84
CA ARG A 348 -13.00 -1.20 -28.26
C ARG A 348 -11.83 -0.24 -28.47
N ARG A 349 -11.79 0.90 -27.77
CA ARG A 349 -10.65 1.83 -27.83
C ARG A 349 -9.38 1.20 -27.26
N ALA A 350 -9.49 0.54 -26.12
CA ALA A 350 -8.39 -0.19 -25.50
C ALA A 350 -7.86 -1.30 -26.41
N LEU A 351 -8.73 -2.10 -27.05
CA LEU A 351 -8.30 -3.14 -28.00
C LEU A 351 -7.47 -2.56 -29.16
N LYS A 352 -7.87 -1.39 -29.71
CA LYS A 352 -7.10 -0.69 -30.76
C LYS A 352 -5.76 -0.16 -30.25
N PHE A 353 -5.72 0.35 -29.03
CA PHE A 353 -4.46 0.75 -28.40
C PHE A 353 -3.51 -0.44 -28.28
N VAL A 354 -4.02 -1.60 -27.84
CA VAL A 354 -3.24 -2.85 -27.77
C VAL A 354 -2.79 -3.33 -29.14
N ASP A 355 -3.57 -3.16 -30.21
CA ASP A 355 -3.16 -3.51 -31.58
C ASP A 355 -1.89 -2.77 -32.03
N ASN A 356 -1.66 -1.56 -31.53
CA ASN A 356 -0.58 -0.68 -31.95
C ASN A 356 0.75 -0.90 -31.20
N PHE A 357 0.81 -1.84 -30.24
CA PHE A 357 2.07 -2.08 -29.52
C PHE A 357 3.15 -2.57 -30.49
N ASP A 358 4.29 -1.89 -30.46
CA ASP A 358 5.49 -2.25 -31.20
C ASP A 358 6.70 -2.19 -30.25
N PRO A 359 7.59 -3.20 -30.22
CA PRO A 359 8.70 -3.18 -29.28
C PRO A 359 9.86 -2.30 -29.75
N GLU A 360 10.18 -1.25 -28.99
CA GLU A 360 11.23 -0.26 -29.26
C GLU A 360 11.95 0.17 -27.97
N GLY A 361 12.97 1.03 -28.06
CA GLY A 361 13.60 1.65 -26.89
C GLY A 361 14.17 0.72 -25.80
N PHE A 362 14.23 1.25 -24.58
CA PHE A 362 14.76 0.59 -23.37
C PHE A 362 13.63 0.28 -22.37
N THR A 363 13.94 0.01 -21.10
CA THR A 363 12.96 -0.44 -20.10
C THR A 363 12.87 0.59 -18.96
N SER A 364 12.23 1.74 -19.22
CA SER A 364 12.12 2.88 -18.29
C SER A 364 11.02 2.69 -17.25
N THR A 365 11.18 1.67 -16.41
CA THR A 365 10.20 1.25 -15.39
C THR A 365 9.90 2.36 -14.37
N ASP A 366 10.89 3.18 -14.03
CA ASP A 366 10.76 4.34 -13.14
C ASP A 366 9.70 5.33 -13.65
N ARG A 367 9.82 5.79 -14.89
CA ARG A 367 8.88 6.74 -15.52
C ARG A 367 7.48 6.14 -15.63
N ALA A 368 7.40 4.86 -15.97
CA ALA A 368 6.14 4.16 -16.14
C ALA A 368 5.37 4.06 -14.82
N LEU A 369 6.05 3.70 -13.72
CA LEU A 369 5.45 3.64 -12.39
C LEU A 369 5.11 5.04 -11.86
N GLU A 370 6.00 6.02 -12.00
CA GLU A 370 5.71 7.41 -11.66
C GLU A 370 4.44 7.93 -12.35
N PHE A 371 4.26 7.61 -13.63
CA PHE A 371 3.05 7.97 -14.37
C PHE A 371 1.82 7.24 -13.82
N ALA A 372 1.94 5.93 -13.57
CA ALA A 372 0.83 5.14 -13.03
C ALA A 372 0.32 5.68 -11.69
N PHE A 373 1.22 6.09 -10.78
CA PHE A 373 0.85 6.70 -9.50
C PHE A 373 0.15 8.06 -9.65
N LYS A 374 0.44 8.80 -10.73
CA LYS A 374 -0.20 10.10 -11.01
C LYS A 374 -1.62 9.96 -11.56
N ILE A 375 -2.05 8.76 -11.98
CA ILE A 375 -3.42 8.54 -12.49
C ILE A 375 -4.42 8.66 -11.34
N PRO A 376 -5.35 9.64 -11.37
CA PRO A 376 -6.26 9.87 -10.26
C PRO A 376 -7.15 8.67 -9.95
N GLY A 377 -7.13 8.25 -8.68
CA GLY A 377 -7.98 7.18 -8.16
C GLY A 377 -7.53 5.77 -8.51
N VAL A 378 -6.32 5.57 -9.06
CA VAL A 378 -5.71 4.24 -9.18
C VAL A 378 -5.69 3.54 -7.82
N ARG A 379 -6.07 2.26 -7.78
CA ARG A 379 -6.00 1.44 -6.57
C ARG A 379 -5.21 0.17 -6.76
N THR A 380 -4.85 -0.17 -7.99
CA THR A 380 -4.01 -1.33 -8.27
C THR A 380 -3.21 -1.06 -9.53
N ILE A 381 -1.92 -1.39 -9.47
CA ILE A 381 -1.02 -1.33 -10.62
C ILE A 381 -0.66 -2.76 -10.98
N VAL A 382 -0.74 -3.09 -12.27
CA VAL A 382 -0.27 -4.37 -12.82
C VAL A 382 0.85 -4.06 -13.79
N LEU A 383 2.09 -4.27 -13.37
CA LEU A 383 3.29 -4.11 -14.19
C LEU A 383 3.61 -5.44 -14.87
N LEU A 384 3.74 -5.43 -16.18
CA LEU A 384 4.26 -6.56 -16.95
C LEU A 384 5.54 -6.13 -17.63
N SER A 385 6.64 -6.86 -17.37
CA SER A 385 7.95 -6.61 -17.97
C SER A 385 8.75 -7.91 -18.07
N ASP A 386 9.66 -7.98 -19.04
CA ASP A 386 10.53 -9.14 -19.23
C ASP A 386 12.01 -8.86 -18.93
N GLY A 387 12.33 -7.64 -18.48
CA GLY A 387 13.68 -7.14 -18.33
C GLY A 387 13.91 -6.36 -17.03
N MET A 388 15.19 -6.13 -16.74
CA MET A 388 15.59 -5.20 -15.68
C MET A 388 15.34 -3.77 -16.13
N PRO A 389 14.96 -2.85 -15.21
CA PRO A 389 14.92 -1.42 -15.52
C PRO A 389 16.26 -0.94 -16.10
N PHE A 390 16.22 -0.30 -17.25
CA PHE A 390 17.44 0.14 -17.94
C PHE A 390 17.18 1.33 -18.87
N ARG A 391 18.14 2.25 -18.93
CA ARG A 391 18.28 3.31 -19.94
C ARG A 391 19.76 3.56 -20.20
N ALA A 392 20.12 3.90 -21.44
CA ALA A 392 21.51 4.08 -21.83
C ALA A 392 22.17 5.36 -21.27
N ASN A 393 21.48 6.50 -21.38
CA ASN A 393 22.05 7.81 -21.05
C ASN A 393 21.92 8.19 -19.56
N ASP A 394 21.07 7.48 -18.84
CA ASP A 394 20.78 7.67 -17.42
C ASP A 394 20.43 6.32 -16.80
N PRO A 395 21.45 5.49 -16.48
CA PRO A 395 21.23 4.13 -16.00
C PRO A 395 20.40 4.09 -14.72
N ILE A 396 19.46 3.14 -14.68
CA ILE A 396 18.56 2.95 -13.55
C ILE A 396 19.20 1.97 -12.56
N ASP A 397 19.36 2.40 -11.31
CA ASP A 397 19.71 1.52 -10.20
C ASP A 397 18.41 0.90 -9.64
N GLY A 398 18.29 -0.42 -9.76
CA GLY A 398 17.09 -1.14 -9.32
C GLY A 398 16.76 -0.95 -7.84
N MET A 399 17.76 -0.85 -6.96
CA MET A 399 17.51 -0.65 -5.54
C MET A 399 17.02 0.77 -5.24
N LYS A 400 17.64 1.78 -5.87
CA LYS A 400 17.17 3.16 -5.75
C LYS A 400 15.77 3.34 -6.32
N LEU A 401 15.45 2.63 -7.40
CA LEU A 401 14.09 2.60 -7.94
C LEU A 401 13.11 2.02 -6.92
N LEU A 402 13.40 0.87 -6.30
CA LEU A 402 12.53 0.29 -5.27
C LEU A 402 12.29 1.28 -4.12
N GLU A 403 13.35 1.94 -3.61
CA GLU A 403 13.23 2.97 -2.57
C GLU A 403 12.39 4.18 -3.03
N HIS A 404 12.55 4.61 -4.28
CA HIS A 404 11.75 5.68 -4.85
C HIS A 404 10.27 5.30 -4.93
N ILE A 405 9.95 4.07 -5.36
CA ILE A 405 8.57 3.59 -5.42
C ILE A 405 7.96 3.44 -4.03
N ASP A 406 8.72 2.97 -3.05
CA ASP A 406 8.29 2.93 -1.65
C ASP A 406 7.91 4.34 -1.18
N HIS A 407 8.70 5.35 -1.53
CA HIS A 407 8.40 6.75 -1.21
C HIS A 407 7.14 7.27 -1.92
N LEU A 408 6.96 6.98 -3.20
CA LEU A 408 5.74 7.38 -3.93
C LEU A 408 4.48 6.75 -3.35
N ASN A 409 4.57 5.49 -2.90
CA ASN A 409 3.42 4.71 -2.44
C ASN A 409 3.16 4.83 -0.92
N ARG A 410 4.03 5.51 -0.17
CA ARG A 410 4.08 5.49 1.30
C ARG A 410 2.76 5.83 2.02
N PHE A 411 1.88 6.58 1.38
CA PHE A 411 0.58 7.01 1.92
C PHE A 411 -0.63 6.53 1.12
N GLU A 412 -0.43 5.88 -0.02
CA GLU A 412 -1.52 5.38 -0.87
C GLU A 412 -1.72 3.87 -0.71
N HIS A 413 -0.66 3.13 -0.37
CA HIS A 413 -0.67 1.68 -0.15
C HIS A 413 -1.29 0.91 -1.32
N ILE A 414 -0.97 1.35 -2.54
CA ILE A 414 -1.44 0.76 -3.79
C ILE A 414 -0.61 -0.51 -4.06
N PRO A 415 -1.23 -1.69 -4.20
CA PRO A 415 -0.52 -2.88 -4.68
C PRO A 415 0.02 -2.72 -6.08
N ILE A 416 1.28 -3.11 -6.25
CA ILE A 416 1.91 -3.32 -7.55
C ILE A 416 2.02 -4.83 -7.77
N HIS A 417 1.11 -5.37 -8.56
CA HIS A 417 1.20 -6.72 -9.07
C HIS A 417 2.20 -6.75 -10.23
N THR A 418 3.08 -7.75 -10.26
CA THR A 418 4.08 -7.87 -11.31
C THR A 418 3.92 -9.19 -12.06
N VAL A 419 4.05 -9.11 -13.39
CA VAL A 419 4.04 -10.25 -14.29
C VAL A 419 5.37 -10.26 -15.04
N GLY A 420 6.21 -11.25 -14.75
CA GLY A 420 7.51 -11.43 -15.39
C GLY A 420 7.48 -12.54 -16.42
N PHE A 421 8.36 -12.50 -17.43
CA PHE A 421 8.69 -13.69 -18.21
C PHE A 421 9.94 -14.34 -17.62
N ALA A 422 10.02 -15.67 -17.70
CA ALA A 422 11.24 -16.38 -17.34
C ALA A 422 12.43 -15.79 -18.12
N SER A 423 13.31 -15.07 -17.43
CA SER A 423 14.42 -14.37 -18.07
C SER A 423 15.57 -15.33 -18.38
N THR A 424 16.20 -15.13 -19.54
CA THR A 424 17.44 -15.83 -19.92
C THR A 424 18.71 -15.09 -19.46
N SER A 425 18.59 -13.88 -18.90
CA SER A 425 19.73 -13.06 -18.46
C SER A 425 19.35 -12.02 -17.39
N GLY A 426 20.18 -11.90 -16.34
CA GLY A 426 19.92 -10.99 -15.21
C GLY A 426 18.82 -11.50 -14.27
N ASP A 427 18.56 -10.73 -13.20
CA ASP A 427 17.57 -11.08 -12.17
C ASP A 427 16.30 -10.21 -12.27
N ALA A 428 15.73 -10.11 -13.47
CA ALA A 428 14.48 -9.38 -13.71
C ALA A 428 13.33 -9.94 -12.87
N GLY A 429 13.27 -11.27 -12.73
CA GLY A 429 12.32 -11.96 -11.86
C GLY A 429 12.45 -11.52 -10.41
N GLY A 430 13.65 -11.53 -9.84
CA GLY A 430 13.89 -11.08 -8.46
C GLY A 430 13.56 -9.61 -8.23
N PHE A 431 13.86 -8.72 -9.19
CA PHE A 431 13.44 -7.31 -9.11
C PHE A 431 11.92 -7.17 -9.08
N LEU A 432 11.20 -7.84 -10.00
CA LEU A 432 9.74 -7.79 -10.08
C LEU A 432 9.07 -8.43 -8.86
N GLU A 433 9.65 -9.51 -8.34
CA GLU A 433 9.20 -10.16 -7.11
C GLU A 433 9.34 -9.20 -5.92
N GLU A 434 10.52 -8.58 -5.75
CA GLU A 434 10.77 -7.64 -4.66
C GLU A 434 9.89 -6.39 -4.75
N LEU A 435 9.69 -5.83 -5.95
CA LEU A 435 8.78 -4.69 -6.18
C LEU A 435 7.35 -5.02 -5.75
N SER A 436 6.85 -6.20 -6.14
CA SER A 436 5.50 -6.62 -5.74
C SER A 436 5.42 -6.88 -4.24
N ARG A 437 6.43 -7.53 -3.66
CA ARG A 437 6.47 -7.83 -2.22
C ARG A 437 6.44 -6.57 -1.37
N ARG A 438 7.15 -5.51 -1.76
CA ARG A 438 7.21 -4.22 -1.03
C ARG A 438 5.90 -3.44 -1.05
N SER A 439 5.07 -3.66 -2.06
CA SER A 439 3.76 -3.01 -2.20
C SER A 439 2.58 -3.91 -1.80
N ASP A 440 2.86 -5.04 -1.13
CA ASP A 440 1.88 -6.09 -0.85
C ASP A 440 1.16 -6.64 -2.11
N GLY A 441 1.78 -6.49 -3.27
CA GLY A 441 1.37 -7.08 -4.53
C GLY A 441 1.68 -8.57 -4.62
N THR A 442 1.67 -9.09 -5.85
CA THR A 442 1.99 -10.50 -6.12
C THR A 442 2.74 -10.58 -7.43
N TYR A 443 3.77 -11.40 -7.44
CA TYR A 443 4.54 -11.74 -8.63
C TYR A 443 3.99 -13.00 -9.29
N THR A 444 3.84 -12.95 -10.61
CA THR A 444 3.47 -14.09 -11.44
C THR A 444 4.49 -14.26 -12.54
N GLU A 445 5.10 -15.43 -12.64
CA GLU A 445 6.00 -15.76 -13.72
C GLU A 445 5.24 -16.42 -14.88
N VAL A 446 5.45 -15.90 -16.07
CA VAL A 446 4.93 -16.44 -17.33
C VAL A 446 5.97 -17.42 -17.90
N PRO A 447 5.58 -18.69 -18.09
CA PRO A 447 6.47 -19.72 -18.60
C PRO A 447 6.75 -19.61 -20.10
#